data_AF-A0AAV0Y594-F1
#
_entry.id   AF-A0AAV0Y594-F1
#
_cell.length_a   1.000
_cell.length_b   1.000
_cell.length_c   1.000
_cell.angle_alpha   90.00
_cell.angle_beta   90.00
_cell.angle_gamma   90.00
#
_symmetry.space_group_name_H-M   'P 1'
#
loop_
_entity.id
_entity.type
_entity.pdbx_description
1 polymer ?
#
loop_
_entity_poly.entity_id
_entity_poly.type
_entity_poly.pdbx_seq_one_letter_code
_entity_poly.pdbx_strand_id
1 'polypeptide(L)'
;MTKEDLVCEAHFIKTHYREKSGRYVVRLPFKEPPPTVNDSYQVAVSRFKRVERALKGQTTLWSMYKDFMYEYEHSNHMKLVQPGEQQPLIYLPHHHVCWLDSPSTKLRVVFDGSSKMNDGCSLNDRL
;
A
#
# COMPACT_ATOMS: atom_id res chain seq x y z
N MET A 1 -5.78 12.35 27.43
CA MET A 1 -5.27 12.47 26.05
C MET A 1 -3.81 12.88 26.10
N THR A 2 -2.98 12.18 25.35
CA THR A 2 -1.57 12.52 25.14
C THR A 2 -1.43 13.71 24.20
N LYS A 3 -0.24 14.29 24.09
CA LYS A 3 0.06 15.32 23.08
C LYS A 3 -0.14 14.79 21.65
N GLU A 4 0.16 13.52 21.43
CA GLU A 4 -0.01 12.86 20.13
C GLU A 4 -1.49 12.70 19.79
N ASP A 5 -2.34 12.33 20.76
CA ASP A 5 -3.79 12.23 20.56
C ASP A 5 -4.38 13.58 20.11
N LEU A 6 -3.96 14.69 20.75
CA LEU A 6 -4.42 16.04 20.42
C LEU A 6 -4.02 16.44 18.98
N VAL A 7 -2.79 16.11 18.56
CA VAL A 7 -2.31 16.41 17.21
C VAL A 7 -3.07 15.57 16.18
N CYS A 8 -3.29 14.29 16.46
CA CYS A 8 -4.03 13.37 15.60
C CYS A 8 -5.49 13.83 15.42
N GLU A 9 -6.17 14.21 16.52
CA GLU A 9 -7.54 14.72 16.48
C GLU A 9 -7.63 16.03 15.69
N ALA A 10 -6.72 16.98 15.93
CA ALA A 10 -6.69 18.24 15.18
C ALA A 10 -6.44 18.01 13.68
N HIS A 11 -5.56 17.06 13.33
CA HIS A 11 -5.31 16.67 11.94
C HIS A 11 -6.55 16.03 11.30
N PHE A 12 -7.22 15.12 12.01
CA PHE A 12 -8.46 14.50 11.54
C PHE A 12 -9.53 15.55 11.28
N ILE A 13 -9.84 16.43 12.25
CA ILE A 13 -10.84 17.50 12.09
C ILE A 13 -10.51 18.37 10.88
N LYS A 14 -9.24 18.73 10.69
CA LYS A 14 -8.80 19.60 9.59
C LYS A 14 -8.84 18.95 8.20
N THR A 15 -8.60 17.64 8.11
CA THR A 15 -8.31 16.98 6.82
C THR A 15 -9.33 15.95 6.40
N HIS A 16 -10.19 15.50 7.31
CA HIS A 16 -11.28 14.60 6.94
C HIS A 16 -12.36 15.35 6.18
N TYR A 17 -13.01 14.65 5.26
CA TYR A 17 -14.22 15.14 4.62
C TYR A 17 -15.10 13.96 4.19
N ARG A 18 -16.36 14.25 3.90
CA ARG A 18 -17.30 13.27 3.38
C ARG A 18 -17.61 13.59 1.92
N GLU A 19 -17.37 12.63 1.04
CA GLU A 19 -17.73 12.73 -0.36
C GLU A 19 -19.25 12.69 -0.56
N LYS A 20 -19.72 13.15 -1.73
CA LYS A 20 -21.14 13.06 -2.13
C LYS A 20 -21.66 11.62 -2.15
N SER A 21 -20.77 10.64 -2.34
CA SER A 21 -21.06 9.20 -2.27
C SER A 21 -21.37 8.71 -0.85
N GLY A 22 -21.14 9.54 0.17
CA GLY A 22 -21.23 9.16 1.58
C GLY A 22 -19.93 8.59 2.17
N ARG A 23 -18.89 8.38 1.36
CA ARG A 23 -17.57 7.88 1.77
C ARG A 23 -16.82 8.93 2.60
N TYR A 24 -16.22 8.51 3.71
CA TYR A 24 -15.28 9.34 4.46
C TYR A 24 -13.89 9.22 3.86
N VAL A 25 -13.25 10.36 3.63
CA VAL A 25 -11.86 10.46 3.23
C VAL A 25 -11.08 11.02 4.40
N VAL A 26 -10.03 10.31 4.82
CA VAL A 26 -9.16 10.67 5.93
C VAL A 26 -7.74 10.72 5.42
N ARG A 27 -7.03 11.81 5.69
CA ARG A 27 -5.61 11.94 5.34
C ARG A 27 -4.76 11.23 6.38
N LEU A 28 -3.77 10.45 5.94
CA LEU A 28 -2.83 9.80 6.83
C LEU A 28 -2.10 10.82 7.74
N PRO A 29 -2.09 10.61 9.08
CA PRO A 29 -1.40 11.49 10.02
C PRO A 29 0.08 11.13 10.09
N PHE A 30 0.91 11.79 9.29
CA PHE A 30 2.36 11.57 9.37
C PHE A 30 2.95 12.26 10.60
N LYS A 31 3.73 11.53 11.41
CA LYS A 31 4.51 12.05 12.56
C LYS A 31 5.63 12.98 12.11
N GLU A 32 6.21 12.70 10.94
CA GLU A 32 7.29 13.48 10.30
C GLU A 32 6.98 13.63 8.80
N PRO A 33 7.55 14.64 8.10
CA PRO A 33 7.36 14.76 6.66
C PRO A 33 7.67 13.44 5.92
N PRO A 34 6.86 13.06 4.93
CA PRO A 34 7.03 11.79 4.24
C PRO A 34 8.40 11.75 3.51
N PRO A 35 9.03 10.57 3.45
CA PRO A 35 10.34 10.39 2.85
C PRO A 35 10.31 10.64 1.34
N THR A 36 11.49 10.92 0.77
CA THR A 36 11.64 11.16 -0.67
C THR A 36 11.53 9.88 -1.50
N VAL A 37 11.06 10.02 -2.74
CA VAL A 37 10.71 8.98 -3.73
C VAL A 37 11.73 7.84 -3.88
N ASN A 38 13.03 8.12 -3.75
CA ASN A 38 14.07 7.19 -4.20
C ASN A 38 14.32 6.00 -3.26
N ASP A 39 14.07 6.12 -1.96
CA ASP A 39 14.56 5.13 -1.00
C ASP A 39 13.74 3.82 -0.99
N SER A 40 12.45 3.90 -1.32
CA SER A 40 11.53 2.75 -1.26
C SER A 40 11.40 1.98 -2.59
N TYR A 41 11.69 2.64 -3.72
CA TYR A 41 11.47 2.08 -5.06
C TYR A 41 12.26 0.80 -5.33
N GLN A 42 13.57 0.82 -5.03
CA GLN A 42 14.46 -0.32 -5.32
C GLN A 42 14.04 -1.58 -4.55
N VAL A 43 13.61 -1.40 -3.29
CA VAL A 43 13.12 -2.50 -2.44
C VAL A 43 11.83 -3.08 -3.01
N ALA A 44 10.87 -2.22 -3.38
CA ALA A 44 9.60 -2.65 -3.95
C ALA A 44 9.79 -3.43 -5.27
N VAL A 45 10.64 -2.94 -6.18
CA VAL A 45 10.95 -3.61 -7.45
C VAL A 45 11.63 -4.97 -7.22
N SER A 46 12.59 -5.04 -6.30
CA SER A 46 13.28 -6.30 -5.97
C SER A 46 12.30 -7.34 -5.41
N ARG A 47 11.39 -6.93 -4.53
CA ARG A 47 10.34 -7.78 -3.96
C ARG A 47 9.32 -8.22 -5.01
N PHE A 48 8.92 -7.33 -5.91
CA PHE A 48 8.04 -7.66 -7.02
C PHE A 48 8.65 -8.72 -7.95
N LYS A 49 9.92 -8.58 -8.36
CA LYS A 49 10.65 -9.60 -9.14
C LYS A 49 10.72 -10.96 -8.44
N ARG A 50 10.71 -10.99 -7.11
CA ARG A 50 10.63 -12.24 -6.34
C ARG A 50 9.24 -12.86 -6.42
N VAL A 51 8.17 -12.05 -6.35
CA VAL A 51 6.79 -12.51 -6.57
C VAL A 51 6.62 -13.12 -7.96
N GLU A 52 7.09 -12.43 -8.99
CA GLU A 52 7.04 -12.94 -10.37
C GLU A 52 7.77 -14.27 -10.52
N ARG A 53 8.99 -14.38 -9.98
CA ARG A 53 9.75 -15.65 -9.99
C ARG A 53 9.07 -16.76 -9.21
N ALA A 54 8.47 -16.45 -8.06
CA ALA A 54 7.78 -17.44 -7.23
C ALA A 54 6.51 -17.97 -7.92
N LEU A 55 5.77 -17.09 -8.60
CA LEU A 55 4.57 -17.47 -9.34
C LEU A 55 4.86 -18.06 -10.73
N LYS A 56 6.10 -17.95 -11.21
CA LYS A 56 6.53 -18.53 -12.48
C LYS A 56 6.33 -20.05 -12.46
N GLY A 57 5.53 -20.55 -13.40
CA GLY A 57 5.19 -21.97 -13.51
C GLY A 57 3.99 -22.40 -12.65
N GLN A 58 3.44 -21.53 -11.80
CA GLN A 58 2.23 -21.78 -11.01
C GLN A 58 1.02 -21.12 -11.67
N THR A 59 0.56 -21.66 -12.80
CA THR A 59 -0.45 -21.04 -13.69
C THR A 59 -1.71 -20.56 -12.94
N THR A 60 -2.24 -21.38 -12.03
CA THR A 60 -3.45 -21.02 -11.27
C THR A 60 -3.21 -19.83 -10.34
N LEU A 61 -2.15 -19.86 -9.53
CA LEU A 61 -1.82 -18.75 -8.62
C LEU A 61 -1.46 -17.47 -9.38
N TRP A 62 -0.81 -17.59 -10.54
CA TRP A 62 -0.54 -16.45 -11.41
C TRP A 62 -1.83 -15.81 -11.94
N SER A 63 -2.81 -16.62 -12.35
CA SER A 63 -4.13 -16.11 -12.75
C SER A 63 -4.80 -15.36 -11.60
N MET A 64 -4.91 -16.01 -10.43
CA MET A 64 -5.54 -15.41 -9.25
C MET A 64 -4.86 -14.12 -8.81
N TYR A 65 -3.53 -14.03 -8.92
CA TYR A 65 -2.78 -12.81 -8.63
C TYR A 65 -3.13 -11.67 -9.59
N LYS A 66 -3.17 -11.96 -10.91
CA LYS A 66 -3.56 -10.97 -11.91
C LYS A 66 -5.01 -10.53 -11.74
N ASP A 67 -5.92 -11.47 -11.45
CA ASP A 67 -7.33 -11.19 -11.24
C ASP A 67 -7.52 -10.26 -10.03
N PHE A 68 -6.80 -10.52 -8.93
CA PHE A 68 -6.77 -9.60 -7.78
C PHE A 68 -6.32 -8.20 -8.18
N MET A 69 -5.18 -8.07 -8.90
CA MET A 69 -4.66 -6.76 -9.30
C MET A 69 -5.65 -6.04 -10.21
N TYR A 70 -6.24 -6.73 -11.18
CA TYR A 70 -7.25 -6.18 -12.08
C TYR A 70 -8.49 -5.67 -11.32
N GLU A 71 -9.05 -6.46 -10.41
CA GLU A 71 -10.18 -6.05 -9.56
C GLU A 71 -9.82 -4.82 -8.71
N TYR A 72 -8.60 -4.76 -8.19
CA TYR A 72 -8.11 -3.66 -7.36
C TYR A 72 -8.06 -2.34 -8.16
N GLU A 73 -7.64 -2.39 -9.43
CA GLU A 73 -7.70 -1.23 -10.34
C GLU A 73 -9.13 -0.87 -10.73
N HIS A 74 -9.93 -1.85 -11.13
CA HIS A 74 -11.32 -1.62 -11.58
C HIS A 74 -12.21 -1.05 -10.47
N SER A 75 -11.91 -1.38 -9.21
CA SER A 75 -12.59 -0.84 -8.04
C SER A 75 -12.10 0.58 -7.66
N ASN A 76 -11.21 1.19 -8.45
CA ASN A 76 -10.52 2.44 -8.15
C ASN A 76 -9.75 2.41 -6.83
N HIS A 77 -9.24 1.24 -6.41
CA HIS A 77 -8.34 1.12 -5.27
C HIS A 77 -6.86 1.31 -5.68
N MET A 78 -6.55 1.19 -6.97
CA MET A 78 -5.28 1.63 -7.55
C MET A 78 -5.50 2.34 -8.88
N LYS A 79 -4.53 3.17 -9.27
CA LYS A 79 -4.44 3.79 -10.59
C LYS A 79 -3.00 3.73 -11.07
N LEU A 80 -2.81 3.74 -12.39
CA LEU A 80 -1.49 3.93 -12.97
C LEU A 80 -0.95 5.32 -12.58
N VAL A 81 0.28 5.35 -12.06
CA VAL A 81 1.02 6.58 -11.74
C VAL A 81 1.33 7.32 -13.03
N GLN A 82 1.04 8.63 -13.07
CA GLN A 82 1.26 9.43 -14.28
C GLN A 82 2.70 9.96 -14.32
N PRO A 83 3.32 10.05 -15.52
CA PRO A 83 4.63 10.68 -15.66
C PRO A 83 4.61 12.10 -15.12
N GLY A 84 5.53 12.43 -14.21
CA GLY A 84 5.63 13.78 -13.63
C GLY A 84 4.75 14.06 -12.41
N GLU A 85 4.06 13.07 -11.84
CA GLU A 85 3.46 13.20 -10.50
C GLU A 85 4.57 13.45 -9.45
N GLN A 86 4.86 14.73 -9.19
CA GLN A 86 5.78 15.18 -8.14
C GLN A 86 5.04 15.26 -6.81
N GLN A 87 5.01 14.14 -6.10
CA GLN A 87 4.59 14.07 -4.70
C GLN A 87 5.58 13.18 -3.94
N PRO A 88 5.62 13.22 -2.60
CA PRO A 88 6.32 12.17 -1.87
C PRO A 88 5.68 10.82 -2.21
N LEU A 89 6.36 10.04 -3.04
CA LEU A 89 5.94 8.70 -3.44
C LEU A 89 6.61 7.69 -2.51
N ILE A 90 5.79 6.81 -1.93
CA ILE A 90 6.28 5.68 -1.15
C ILE A 90 5.87 4.42 -1.92
N TYR A 91 6.86 3.64 -2.33
CA TYR A 91 6.63 2.37 -3.00
C TYR A 91 6.57 1.27 -1.95
N LEU A 92 5.37 0.72 -1.73
CA LEU A 92 5.17 -0.40 -0.83
C LEU A 92 5.47 -1.71 -1.56
N PRO A 93 6.41 -2.53 -1.07
CA PRO A 93 6.52 -3.90 -1.53
C PRO A 93 5.21 -4.64 -1.28
N HIS A 94 4.90 -5.62 -2.12
CA HIS A 94 3.73 -6.46 -1.93
C HIS A 94 4.00 -7.92 -2.23
N HIS A 95 3.17 -8.79 -1.69
CA HIS A 95 3.23 -10.23 -1.95
C HIS A 95 1.85 -10.87 -1.88
N HIS A 96 1.70 -12.03 -2.52
CA HIS A 96 0.48 -12.81 -2.47
C HIS A 96 0.45 -13.67 -1.19
N VAL A 97 -0.74 -13.80 -0.61
CA VAL A 97 -1.05 -14.73 0.47
C VAL A 97 -2.23 -15.58 0.00
N CYS A 98 -2.11 -16.90 0.14
CA CYS A 98 -3.16 -17.84 -0.20
C CYS A 98 -3.55 -18.66 1.05
N TRP A 99 -4.84 -18.96 1.16
CA TRP A 99 -5.38 -19.82 2.21
C TRP A 99 -5.82 -21.13 1.55
N LEU A 100 -4.90 -22.09 1.49
CA LEU A 100 -5.09 -23.37 0.78
C LEU A 100 -6.09 -24.29 1.49
N ASP A 101 -6.34 -24.09 2.79
CA ASP A 101 -7.20 -24.94 3.62
C ASP A 101 -8.70 -24.54 3.56
N SER A 102 -9.08 -23.58 2.71
CA SER A 102 -10.48 -23.17 2.53
C SER A 102 -11.00 -23.61 1.16
N PRO A 103 -12.21 -24.20 1.05
CA PRO A 103 -12.82 -24.57 -0.22
C PRO A 103 -13.13 -23.37 -1.16
N SER A 104 -12.87 -22.14 -0.70
CA SER A 104 -13.11 -20.88 -1.44
C SER A 104 -11.84 -20.06 -1.68
N THR A 105 -10.64 -20.67 -1.59
CA THR A 105 -9.32 -20.00 -1.57
C THR A 105 -9.28 -18.68 -2.34
N LYS A 106 -9.38 -17.56 -1.62
CA LYS A 106 -9.20 -16.22 -2.20
C LYS A 106 -7.75 -15.81 -2.00
N LEU A 107 -6.98 -15.72 -3.09
CA LEU A 107 -5.68 -15.06 -3.06
C LEU A 107 -5.88 -13.60 -2.65
N ARG A 108 -5.03 -13.11 -1.76
CA ARG A 108 -4.98 -11.71 -1.36
C ARG A 108 -3.58 -11.16 -1.60
N VAL A 109 -3.48 -9.89 -1.97
CA VAL A 109 -2.21 -9.18 -1.99
C VAL A 109 -2.08 -8.35 -0.72
N VAL A 110 -0.94 -8.47 -0.05
CA VAL A 110 -0.58 -7.69 1.14
C VAL A 110 0.48 -6.68 0.76
N PHE A 111 0.23 -5.40 1.07
CA PHE A 111 1.19 -4.31 0.93
C PHE A 111 1.95 -4.12 2.24
N ASP A 112 3.27 -4.16 2.16
CA ASP A 112 4.19 -4.18 3.30
C ASP A 112 4.55 -2.76 3.74
N GLY A 113 3.73 -2.20 4.64
CA GLY A 113 3.97 -0.90 5.29
C GLY A 113 5.09 -0.91 6.33
N SER A 114 5.59 -2.08 6.74
CA SER A 114 6.69 -2.21 7.71
C SER A 114 8.05 -2.40 7.05
N SER A 115 8.10 -2.45 5.72
CA SER A 115 9.36 -2.48 4.97
C SER A 115 10.21 -1.24 5.30
N LYS A 116 11.44 -1.48 5.76
CA LYS A 116 12.38 -0.42 6.12
C LYS A 116 12.97 0.22 4.87
N MET A 117 13.07 1.55 4.90
CA MET A 117 13.79 2.36 3.92
C MET A 117 15.27 2.47 4.30
N ASN A 118 16.05 3.20 3.50
CA ASN A 118 17.50 3.35 3.71
C ASN A 118 17.88 3.98 5.06
N ASP A 119 16.98 4.76 5.65
CA ASP A 119 17.15 5.37 6.98
C ASP A 119 16.74 4.45 8.14
N GLY A 120 16.30 3.21 7.87
CA GLY A 120 15.87 2.26 8.90
C GLY A 120 14.44 2.48 9.41
N CYS A 121 13.70 3.44 8.88
CA CYS A 121 12.29 3.68 9.20
C CYS A 121 11.36 3.07 8.12
N SER A 122 10.18 2.62 8.53
CA SER A 122 9.11 2.18 7.63
C SER A 122 8.01 3.24 7.51
N LEU A 123 7.04 3.01 6.61
CA LEU A 123 5.83 3.84 6.57
C LEU A 123 5.11 3.78 7.92
N ASN A 124 4.96 2.59 8.50
CA ASN A 124 4.25 2.41 9.77
C ASN A 124 4.93 3.13 10.95
N ASP A 125 6.27 3.25 10.96
CA ASP A 125 6.97 3.98 12.02
C ASP A 125 6.70 5.50 11.95
N ARG A 126 6.36 5.99 10.75
CA ARG A 126 6.12 7.41 10.45
C ARG A 126 4.64 7.81 10.53
N LEU A 127 3.74 6.85 10.69
CA LEU A 127 2.29 7.06 10.91
C LEU A 127 1.96 7.04 12.40
#